data_AF-A0A0K8Q0A5-F1
#
_entry.id   AF-A0A0K8Q0A5-F1
#
_cell.length_a   1.000
_cell.length_b   1.000
_cell.length_c   1.000
_cell.angle_alpha   90.00
_cell.angle_beta   90.00
_cell.angle_gamma   90.00
#
_symmetry.space_group_name_H-M   'P 1'
#
loop_
_entity.id
_entity.type
_entity.pdbx_description
1 polymer ?
#
loop_
_entity_poly.entity_id
_entity_poly.type
_entity_poly.pdbx_seq_one_letter_code
_entity_poly.pdbx_strand_id
1 'polypeptide(L)'
;MLSEVAPILIGQEVSPRALWDKAWKYLRFNGTGGITTLALAGLDIAYWDIMGKTANMSLVDMLGRFRDKTPLYGSGINLHLSIEDVIDQVEGWKLMVSPQVRSKSESQTWRRTCTVWPNSARRSAPFR
;
A
#
# COMPACT_ATOMS: atom_id res chain seq x y z
N MET A 1 16.48 12.46 -10.47
CA MET A 1 16.26 11.38 -9.47
C MET A 1 16.49 9.97 -10.02
N LEU A 2 15.58 9.37 -10.81
CA LEU A 2 15.81 7.99 -11.30
C LEU A 2 17.02 7.88 -12.25
N SER A 3 17.19 8.86 -13.14
CA SER A 3 18.37 8.98 -14.00
C SER A 3 19.69 9.16 -13.23
N GLU A 4 19.64 9.75 -12.03
CA GLU A 4 20.83 9.97 -11.19
C GLU A 4 21.25 8.70 -10.45
N VAL A 5 20.27 7.89 -10.00
CA VAL A 5 20.56 6.66 -9.25
C VAL A 5 20.76 5.44 -10.16
N ALA A 6 20.27 5.47 -11.40
CA ALA A 6 20.44 4.36 -12.35
C ALA A 6 21.89 3.89 -12.53
N PRO A 7 22.91 4.77 -12.69
CA PRO A 7 24.30 4.35 -12.89
C PRO A 7 24.88 3.50 -11.75
N ILE A 8 24.42 3.67 -10.50
CA ILE A 8 24.90 2.89 -9.36
C ILE A 8 24.15 1.56 -9.17
N LEU A 9 23.05 1.37 -9.90
CA LEU A 9 22.15 0.21 -9.78
C LEU A 9 22.24 -0.74 -10.98
N ILE A 10 22.57 -0.23 -12.17
CA ILE A 10 22.72 -1.04 -13.38
C ILE A 10 23.86 -2.05 -13.21
N GLY A 11 23.64 -3.30 -13.66
CA GLY A 11 24.61 -4.39 -13.58
C GLY A 11 24.77 -5.00 -12.18
N GLN A 12 23.98 -4.55 -11.20
CA GLN A 12 23.94 -5.17 -9.89
C GLN A 12 23.01 -6.38 -9.88
N GLU A 13 23.31 -7.36 -9.05
CA GLU A 13 22.36 -8.43 -8.73
C GLU A 13 21.12 -7.85 -8.04
N VAL A 14 19.94 -8.37 -8.39
CA VAL A 14 18.68 -7.91 -7.81
C VAL A 14 18.61 -8.39 -6.37
N SER A 15 18.79 -7.44 -5.43
CA SER A 15 18.64 -7.68 -4.00
C SER A 15 17.88 -6.49 -3.39
N PRO A 16 16.56 -6.62 -3.13
CA PRO A 16 15.73 -5.47 -2.75
C PRO A 16 16.30 -4.66 -1.58
N ARG A 17 16.68 -5.33 -0.48
CA ARG A 17 17.23 -4.66 0.71
C ARG A 17 18.58 -3.99 0.43
N ALA A 18 19.49 -4.66 -0.26
CA ALA A 18 20.83 -4.14 -0.51
C ALA A 18 20.79 -2.97 -1.50
N LEU A 19 19.99 -3.09 -2.57
CA LEU A 19 19.82 -2.03 -3.57
C LEU A 19 19.06 -0.84 -3.00
N TRP A 20 18.07 -1.05 -2.13
CA TRP A 20 17.40 0.03 -1.42
C TRP A 20 18.37 0.80 -0.52
N ASP A 21 19.16 0.12 0.30
CA ASP A 21 20.15 0.76 1.19
C ASP A 21 21.21 1.53 0.38
N LYS A 22 21.69 0.96 -0.73
CA LYS A 22 22.62 1.61 -1.66
C LYS A 22 22.01 2.87 -2.27
N ALA A 23 20.78 2.79 -2.79
CA ALA A 23 20.07 3.92 -3.38
C ALA A 23 19.74 5.00 -2.34
N TRP A 24 19.35 4.62 -1.12
CA TRP A 24 19.10 5.55 -0.03
C TRP A 24 20.38 6.29 0.37
N LYS A 25 21.50 5.58 0.52
CA LYS A 25 22.79 6.21 0.82
C LYS A 25 23.18 7.23 -0.25
N TYR A 26 22.88 6.96 -1.51
CA TYR A 26 23.15 7.91 -2.59
C TYR A 26 22.21 9.12 -2.55
N LEU A 27 20.89 8.89 -2.42
CA LEU A 27 19.88 9.94 -2.59
C LEU A 27 19.56 10.75 -1.33
N ARG A 28 19.88 10.27 -0.12
CA ARG A 28 19.45 10.91 1.15
C ARG A 28 19.88 12.37 1.30
N PHE A 29 20.96 12.78 0.63
CA PHE A 29 21.45 14.16 0.65
C PHE A 29 20.53 15.11 -0.14
N ASN A 30 19.74 14.59 -1.07
CA ASN A 30 18.73 15.35 -1.81
C ASN A 30 17.42 15.50 -1.02
N GLY A 31 17.38 15.03 0.23
CA GLY A 31 16.23 15.10 1.13
C GLY A 31 15.81 13.72 1.62
N THR A 32 15.35 13.67 2.87
CA THR A 32 14.96 12.43 3.57
C THR A 32 13.50 12.02 3.32
N GLY A 33 12.77 12.75 2.47
CA GLY A 33 11.35 12.55 2.18
C GLY A 33 10.95 13.06 0.80
N GLY A 34 9.64 13.08 0.52
CA GLY A 34 9.11 13.58 -0.74
C GLY A 34 9.57 12.77 -1.95
N ILE A 35 9.99 13.46 -3.02
CA ILE A 35 10.34 12.86 -4.31
C ILE A 35 11.43 11.77 -4.17
N THR A 36 12.40 11.95 -3.26
CA THR A 36 13.44 10.95 -2.98
C THR A 36 12.83 9.62 -2.53
N THR A 37 11.98 9.67 -1.50
CA THR A 37 11.32 8.46 -0.97
C THR A 37 10.31 7.86 -1.95
N LEU A 38 9.66 8.68 -2.78
CA LEU A 38 8.80 8.21 -3.86
C LEU A 38 9.59 7.44 -4.92
N ALA A 39 10.75 7.95 -5.34
CA ALA A 39 11.62 7.25 -6.29
C ALA A 39 12.15 5.92 -5.71
N LEU A 40 12.55 5.91 -4.44
CA LEU A 40 12.99 4.70 -3.76
C LEU A 40 11.88 3.66 -3.63
N ALA A 41 10.65 4.08 -3.34
CA ALA A 41 9.50 3.17 -3.30
C ALA A 41 9.25 2.51 -4.66
N GLY A 42 9.35 3.27 -5.76
CA GLY A 42 9.21 2.71 -7.11
C GLY A 42 10.27 1.66 -7.43
N LEU A 43 11.52 1.90 -7.04
CA LEU A 43 12.60 0.93 -7.21
C LEU A 43 12.40 -0.32 -6.34
N ASP A 44 12.03 -0.16 -5.07
CA ASP A 44 11.80 -1.28 -4.15
C ASP A 44 10.71 -2.23 -4.67
N ILE A 45 9.58 -1.67 -5.12
CA ILE A 45 8.48 -2.45 -5.72
C ILE A 45 8.98 -3.22 -6.94
N ALA A 46 9.76 -2.59 -7.82
CA ALA A 46 10.29 -3.24 -9.01
C ALA A 46 11.25 -4.40 -8.66
N TYR A 47 12.10 -4.24 -7.65
CA TYR A 47 12.99 -5.31 -7.21
C TYR A 47 12.22 -6.49 -6.63
N TRP A 48 11.21 -6.23 -5.80
CA TRP A 48 10.36 -7.29 -5.25
C TRP A 48 9.54 -8.00 -6.31
N ASP A 49 9.05 -7.29 -7.33
CA ASP A 49 8.34 -7.88 -8.47
C ASP A 49 9.26 -8.80 -9.29
N ILE A 50 10.48 -8.36 -9.61
CA ILE A 50 11.47 -9.19 -10.32
C ILE A 50 11.84 -10.42 -9.48
N MET A 51 12.08 -10.25 -8.18
CA MET A 51 12.40 -11.37 -7.29
C MET A 51 11.27 -12.41 -7.23
N GLY A 52 10.02 -11.96 -7.11
CA GLY A 52 8.85 -12.85 -7.10
C GLY A 52 8.68 -13.60 -8.41
N LYS A 53 8.78 -12.89 -9.55
CA LYS A 53 8.72 -13.51 -10.88
C LYS A 53 9.85 -14.52 -11.11
N THR A 54 11.07 -14.18 -10.71
CA THR A 54 12.25 -15.05 -10.88
C THR A 54 12.15 -16.30 -10.01
N ALA A 55 11.65 -16.16 -8.78
CA ALA A 55 11.43 -17.28 -7.87
C ALA A 55 10.13 -18.06 -8.15
N ASN A 56 9.28 -17.59 -9.07
CA ASN A 56 7.92 -18.07 -9.28
C ASN A 56 7.11 -18.16 -7.97
N MET A 57 7.23 -17.13 -7.14
CA MET A 57 6.57 -17.02 -5.84
C MET A 57 5.75 -15.73 -5.75
N SER A 58 4.63 -15.78 -5.03
CA SER A 58 3.92 -14.55 -4.68
C SER A 58 4.74 -13.77 -3.64
N LEU A 59 4.63 -12.44 -3.65
CA LEU A 59 5.31 -11.58 -2.66
C LEU A 59 4.92 -11.96 -1.23
N VAL A 60 3.67 -12.35 -0.99
CA VAL A 60 3.18 -12.77 0.32
C VAL A 60 3.91 -14.03 0.80
N ASP A 61 4.17 -14.98 -0.09
CA ASP A 61 4.90 -16.20 0.25
C ASP A 61 6.38 -15.92 0.51
N MET A 62 6.99 -15.04 -0.30
CA MET A 62 8.38 -14.62 -0.10
C MET A 62 8.62 -13.92 1.23
N LEU A 63 7.68 -13.09 1.67
CA LEU A 63 7.77 -12.37 2.94
C LEU A 63 7.35 -13.22 4.15
N GLY A 64 6.82 -14.43 3.92
CA GLY A 64 6.23 -15.27 4.94
C GLY A 64 4.72 -15.02 5.07
N ARG A 65 3.92 -15.87 4.42
CA ARG A 65 2.47 -15.79 4.47
C ARG A 65 1.98 -16.06 5.90
N PHE A 66 1.26 -15.10 6.47
CA PHE A 66 0.60 -15.26 7.77
C PHE A 66 -0.89 -15.61 7.66
N ARG A 67 -1.57 -15.19 6.59
CA ARG A 67 -3.00 -15.44 6.36
C ARG A 67 -3.32 -15.46 4.86
N ASP A 68 -4.35 -16.21 4.48
CA ASP A 68 -4.77 -16.34 3.08
C ASP A 68 -5.62 -15.17 2.59
N LYS A 69 -6.30 -14.48 3.51
CA LYS A 69 -7.20 -13.36 3.21
C LYS A 69 -7.03 -12.25 4.22
N THR A 70 -7.18 -11.01 3.75
CA THR A 70 -7.22 -9.80 4.58
C THR A 70 -8.54 -9.08 4.34
N PRO A 71 -9.18 -8.51 5.38
CA PRO A 71 -10.33 -7.65 5.18
C PRO A 71 -9.96 -6.47 4.27
N LEU A 72 -10.82 -6.14 3.31
CA LEU A 72 -10.64 -5.03 2.40
C LEU A 72 -11.58 -3.90 2.82
N TYR A 73 -11.11 -2.65 2.75
CA TYR A 73 -11.98 -1.49 2.83
C TYR A 73 -11.86 -0.62 1.58
N GLY A 74 -12.99 -0.15 1.05
CA GLY A 74 -13.03 0.84 -0.02
C GLY A 74 -12.85 2.25 0.53
N SER A 75 -12.05 3.08 -0.14
CA SER A 75 -11.84 4.50 0.18
C SER A 75 -11.66 5.31 -1.10
N GLY A 76 -12.27 6.50 -1.15
CA GLY A 76 -12.17 7.44 -2.27
C GLY A 76 -12.19 8.90 -1.78
N ILE A 77 -11.50 9.78 -2.51
CA ILE A 77 -11.56 11.23 -2.31
C ILE A 77 -12.51 11.80 -3.37
N ASN A 78 -13.76 12.01 -2.98
CA ASN A 78 -14.87 12.27 -3.90
C ASN A 78 -15.50 13.65 -3.65
N LEU A 79 -14.69 14.64 -3.32
CA LEU A 79 -15.18 15.95 -2.93
C LEU A 79 -15.94 16.68 -4.04
N HIS A 80 -15.70 16.29 -5.29
CA HIS A 80 -16.36 16.81 -6.48
C HIS A 80 -17.72 16.15 -6.79
N LEU A 81 -18.09 15.10 -6.05
CA LEU A 81 -19.34 14.37 -6.27
C LEU A 81 -20.45 14.85 -5.34
N SER A 82 -21.71 14.71 -5.77
CA SER A 82 -22.84 14.90 -4.87
C SER A 82 -22.91 13.76 -3.84
N ILE A 83 -23.75 13.93 -2.81
CA ILE A 83 -23.93 12.89 -1.79
C ILE A 83 -24.53 11.63 -2.42
N GLU A 84 -25.48 11.81 -3.34
CA GLU A 84 -26.17 10.74 -4.06
C GLU A 84 -25.18 9.92 -4.89
N ASP A 85 -24.30 10.58 -5.65
CA ASP A 85 -23.25 9.91 -6.44
C ASP A 85 -22.27 9.13 -5.56
N VAL A 86 -21.93 9.65 -4.38
CA VAL A 86 -21.08 8.94 -3.41
C VAL A 86 -21.79 7.72 -2.84
N ILE A 87 -23.09 7.80 -2.58
CA ILE A 87 -23.89 6.66 -2.12
C ILE A 87 -23.91 5.57 -3.19
N ASP A 88 -24.22 5.93 -4.45
CA ASP A 88 -24.27 4.98 -5.56
C ASP A 88 -22.91 4.31 -5.79
N GLN A 89 -21.82 5.06 -5.71
CA GLN A 89 -20.46 4.50 -5.78
C GLN A 89 -20.17 3.50 -4.65
N VAL A 90 -20.54 3.85 -3.41
CA VAL A 90 -20.34 2.99 -2.24
C VAL A 90 -21.17 1.72 -2.32
N GLU A 91 -22.43 1.80 -2.79
CA GLU A 91 -23.25 0.62 -3.05
C GLU A 91 -22.63 -0.26 -4.14
N GLY A 92 -22.07 0.33 -5.20
CA GLY A 92 -21.30 -0.39 -6.22
C GLY A 92 -20.12 -1.18 -5.65
N TRP A 93 -19.38 -0.62 -4.67
CA TRP A 93 -18.27 -1.34 -4.03
C TRP A 93 -18.73 -2.53 -3.19
N LYS A 94 -19.88 -2.42 -2.49
CA LYS A 94 -20.45 -3.53 -1.72
C LYS A 94 -20.84 -4.72 -2.60
N LEU A 95 -21.24 -4.45 -3.84
CA LEU A 95 -21.59 -5.49 -4.80
C LEU A 95 -20.35 -6.25 -5.33
N MET A 96 -19.17 -5.61 -5.30
CA MET A 96 -17.92 -6.19 -5.82
C MET A 96 -17.09 -6.91 -4.75
N VAL A 97 -17.23 -6.58 -3.46
CA VAL A 97 -16.34 -7.10 -2.39
C VAL A 97 -17.08 -7.36 -1.08
N SER A 98 -16.73 -8.45 -0.38
CA SER A 98 -17.17 -8.73 1.00
C SER A 98 -16.92 -7.54 1.95
N PRO A 99 -17.79 -7.30 2.95
CA PRO A 99 -18.22 -5.95 3.31
C PRO A 99 -17.30 -5.25 4.32
N GLN A 100 -16.61 -4.17 3.90
CA GLN A 100 -16.25 -2.99 4.71
C GLN A 100 -15.99 -1.80 3.75
N VAL A 101 -16.63 -0.64 3.95
CA VAL A 101 -16.46 0.55 3.08
C VAL A 101 -16.40 1.83 3.92
N ARG A 102 -15.53 2.78 3.55
CA ARG A 102 -15.38 4.10 4.21
C ARG A 102 -15.27 5.23 3.17
N SER A 103 -16.19 6.20 3.18
CA SER A 103 -16.15 7.40 2.31
C SER A 103 -15.87 8.68 3.11
N LYS A 104 -15.38 9.74 2.43
CA LYS A 104 -15.07 11.05 3.03
C LYS A 104 -15.69 12.16 2.16
N SER A 105 -16.64 12.93 2.72
CA SER A 105 -17.26 14.10 2.06
C SER A 105 -16.86 15.42 2.75
N GLU A 106 -17.02 16.53 2.04
CA GLU A 106 -16.37 17.83 2.29
C GLU A 106 -16.91 18.62 3.51
N SER A 107 -17.80 18.03 4.31
CA SER A 107 -18.28 18.64 5.55
C SER A 107 -17.48 18.14 6.75
N GLN A 108 -16.59 19.00 7.26
CA GLN A 108 -15.84 18.81 8.50
C GLN A 108 -16.74 18.44 9.68
N THR A 109 -16.81 17.15 10.02
CA THR A 109 -16.90 16.68 11.40
C THR A 109 -16.17 15.36 11.54
N TRP A 110 -14.97 15.40 12.11
CA TRP A 110 -14.16 14.24 12.50
C TRP A 110 -14.82 13.32 13.56
N ARG A 111 -16.13 13.50 13.85
CA ARG A 111 -16.88 12.81 14.92
C ARG A 111 -17.93 11.81 14.43
N ARG A 112 -18.04 11.54 13.14
CA ARG A 112 -18.85 10.43 12.62
C ARG A 112 -17.99 9.45 11.83
N THR A 113 -17.08 8.81 12.53
CA THR A 113 -16.46 7.58 12.04
C THR A 113 -17.58 6.53 11.96
N CYS A 114 -17.99 6.16 10.75
CA CYS A 114 -18.62 4.86 10.55
C CYS A 114 -17.55 3.80 10.85
N THR A 115 -17.38 3.51 12.13
CA THR A 115 -16.66 2.34 12.61
C THR A 115 -17.73 1.28 12.83
N VAL A 116 -17.85 0.33 11.92
CA VAL A 116 -18.40 -0.98 12.29
C VAL A 116 -17.22 -1.92 12.40
N TRP A 117 -16.49 -1.75 13.50
CA TRP A 117 -15.61 -2.81 14.00
C TRP A 117 -16.47 -3.61 14.99
N PRO A 118 -16.98 -4.80 14.64
CA PRO A 118 -17.60 -5.64 15.64
C PRO A 118 -16.53 -5.98 16.69
N ASN A 119 -16.78 -5.60 17.93
CA ASN A 119 -15.88 -5.74 19.08
C ASN A 119 -15.45 -7.21 19.33
N SER A 120 -16.02 -8.17 18.61
CA SER A 120 -15.72 -9.60 18.65
C SER A 120 -14.40 -10.00 17.99
N ALA A 121 -13.83 -9.20 17.07
CA ALA A 121 -12.55 -9.54 16.44
C ALA A 121 -11.31 -9.34 17.35
N ARG A 122 -11.52 -8.92 18.61
CA ARG A 122 -10.44 -8.70 19.59
C ARG A 122 -10.11 -9.95 20.43
N ARG A 123 -10.80 -11.08 20.23
CA ARG A 123 -10.66 -12.29 21.06
C ARG A 123 -10.59 -13.59 20.25
N SER A 124 -9.60 -13.78 19.39
CA SER A 124 -9.23 -15.13 18.92
C SER A 124 -7.95 -15.14 18.07
N ALA A 125 -6.87 -14.60 18.61
CA ALA A 125 -5.52 -15.00 18.17
C ALA A 125 -4.77 -15.41 19.44
N PRO A 126 -4.49 -16.72 19.66
CA PRO A 126 -3.55 -17.08 20.71
C PRO A 126 -2.19 -16.50 20.31
N PHE A 127 -1.66 -15.60 21.12
CA PHE A 127 -0.24 -15.33 21.13
C PHE A 127 0.45 -16.65 21.51
N ARG A 128 1.11 -17.27 20.53
CA ARG A 128 2.20 -18.21 20.72
C ARG A 128 3.26 -17.90 19.69
#